data_AF-A0A957HP96-F1
#
_entry.id   AF-A0A957HP96-F1
#
_cell.length_a   1.000
_cell.length_b   1.000
_cell.length_c   1.000
_cell.angle_alpha   90.00
_cell.angle_beta   90.00
_cell.angle_gamma   90.00
#
_symmetry.space_group_name_H-M   'P 1'
#
loop_
_entity.id
_entity.type
_entity.pdbx_description
1 polymer ?
#
loop_
_entity_poly.entity_id
_entity_poly.type
_entity_poly.pdbx_seq_one_letter_code
_entity_poly.pdbx_strand_id
1 'polypeptide(L)'
;MQPGEIELDPAHATAWVSTADWQTYIVSVLGGCDGDDGVWCFPFTDYDGRRRILIWRSPNQLGEYVLLSPTADSFTVTWPTVHKEVCYPRMDSRQLPPRIDTLTYDYGELERFDEPAAESYSVAAMSPAIEQAQTNRGALGAYCNMLLLVKATYGRLPNQLPARLEDVIDGSVKSFRNLSPVLAWVNYAATRIVAAGHAIPRPLRRRIEKSLTDEQQDQLRFTANHWIDTLIAATRHHIDIYRANLDALAATEALPPADLFEHGAAWMQEGRELADSYADAIRHRQPFSPAVTHPLVLIGTAAAAFTNGRSDSVLWHPELAAQTVQALRHIGLIGEPIWTREGAAVWYGETGKMACPVQLNGVWANWLRVQHPDTPPRMSDIPKRVRHHAKARIAQLATTAFPGLLLHTRITDNNRIAAYTANGNLFGYVGKQHELNAARSASWRILQASAKDGNVTAVLLPA
;
A
#
# COMPACT_ATOMS: atom_id res chain seq x y z
N MET A 1 -27.68 4.76 27.54
CA MET A 1 -27.61 3.53 26.73
C MET A 1 -27.92 2.34 27.61
N GLN A 2 -28.80 1.43 27.18
CA GLN A 2 -29.12 0.22 27.94
C GLN A 2 -28.06 -0.87 27.71
N PRO A 3 -27.93 -1.84 28.63
CA PRO A 3 -27.11 -3.03 28.39
C PRO A 3 -27.53 -3.78 27.13
N GLY A 4 -26.56 -4.22 26.33
CA GLY A 4 -26.77 -4.90 25.05
C GLY A 4 -27.02 -3.98 23.85
N GLU A 5 -26.88 -2.66 24.02
CA GLU A 5 -27.02 -1.65 22.97
C GLU A 5 -25.67 -1.05 22.54
N ILE A 6 -25.66 -0.50 21.33
CA ILE A 6 -24.55 0.28 20.77
C ILE A 6 -25.08 1.50 20.01
N GLU A 7 -24.38 2.62 20.13
CA GLU A 7 -24.53 3.78 19.27
C GLU A 7 -23.27 4.01 18.45
N LEU A 8 -23.38 3.96 17.12
CA LEU A 8 -22.32 4.36 16.22
C LEU A 8 -22.34 5.87 16.00
N ASP A 9 -21.25 6.55 16.35
CA ASP A 9 -21.10 8.00 16.27
C ASP A 9 -19.97 8.37 15.30
N PRO A 10 -20.29 8.70 14.03
CA PRO A 10 -19.29 9.03 13.03
C PRO A 10 -18.62 10.39 13.28
N ALA A 11 -19.24 11.29 14.06
CA ALA A 11 -18.65 12.60 14.34
C ALA A 11 -17.43 12.47 15.26
N HIS A 12 -17.43 11.47 16.14
CA HIS A 12 -16.34 11.17 17.05
C HIS A 12 -15.59 9.87 16.69
N ALA A 13 -15.92 9.25 15.55
CA ALA A 13 -15.41 7.94 15.14
C ALA A 13 -15.47 6.88 16.26
N THR A 14 -16.56 6.89 17.04
CA THR A 14 -16.69 6.13 18.30
C THR A 14 -17.88 5.18 18.26
N ALA A 15 -17.70 4.01 18.84
CA ALA A 15 -18.77 3.05 19.15
C ALA A 15 -19.09 3.13 20.65
N TRP A 16 -20.17 3.84 21.01
CA TRP A 16 -20.58 3.99 22.39
C TRP A 16 -21.33 2.74 22.85
N VAL A 17 -21.00 2.22 24.03
CA VAL A 17 -21.64 1.07 24.68
C VAL A 17 -21.98 1.41 26.13
N SER A 18 -22.81 0.60 26.79
CA SER A 18 -23.06 0.79 28.22
C SER A 18 -21.80 0.52 29.05
N THR A 19 -21.56 1.33 30.10
CA THR A 19 -20.44 1.12 31.03
C THR A 19 -20.50 -0.26 31.68
N ALA A 20 -21.71 -0.76 31.93
CA ALA A 20 -21.91 -2.09 32.51
C ALA A 20 -21.42 -3.20 31.58
N ASP A 21 -21.78 -3.18 30.29
CA ASP A 21 -21.30 -4.20 29.33
C ASP A 21 -19.79 -4.11 29.13
N TRP A 22 -19.27 -2.88 29.04
CA TRP A 22 -17.84 -2.60 28.92
C TRP A 22 -17.04 -3.29 30.03
N GLN A 23 -17.39 -3.00 31.28
CA GLN A 23 -16.70 -3.52 32.46
C GLN A 23 -16.94 -5.02 32.67
N THR A 24 -18.12 -5.53 32.30
CA THR A 24 -18.50 -6.92 32.62
C THR A 24 -17.93 -7.92 31.62
N TYR A 25 -17.95 -7.62 30.32
CA TYR A 25 -17.52 -8.62 29.32
C TYR A 25 -16.94 -8.07 28.02
N ILE A 26 -17.29 -6.87 27.55
CA ILE A 26 -16.83 -6.44 26.21
C ILE A 26 -15.31 -6.33 26.18
N VAL A 27 -14.68 -5.71 27.18
CA VAL A 27 -13.21 -5.59 27.26
C VAL A 27 -12.55 -6.96 27.26
N SER A 28 -13.06 -7.92 28.05
CA SER A 28 -12.46 -9.25 28.13
C SER A 28 -12.65 -10.07 26.86
N VAL A 29 -13.82 -9.99 26.22
CA VAL A 29 -14.13 -10.71 24.96
C VAL A 29 -13.37 -10.13 23.77
N LEU A 30 -13.19 -8.81 23.73
CA LEU A 30 -12.41 -8.15 22.69
C LEU A 30 -10.92 -8.07 23.08
N GLY A 31 -10.40 -9.01 23.85
CA GLY A 31 -8.96 -9.15 24.05
C GLY A 31 -8.26 -7.97 24.73
N GLY A 32 -8.98 -7.19 25.54
CA GLY A 32 -8.44 -6.00 26.21
C GLY A 32 -8.60 -4.70 25.42
N CYS A 33 -9.42 -4.70 24.35
CA CYS A 33 -9.68 -3.55 23.49
C CYS A 33 -9.76 -2.25 24.29
N ASP A 34 -8.88 -1.29 23.99
CA ASP A 34 -8.85 0.02 24.63
C ASP A 34 -9.19 1.15 23.65
N GLY A 35 -8.95 2.40 24.04
CA GLY A 35 -9.30 3.58 23.23
C GLY A 35 -8.44 3.80 21.99
N ASP A 36 -7.31 3.10 21.84
CA ASP A 36 -6.43 3.20 20.66
C ASP A 36 -6.71 2.12 19.60
N ASP A 37 -7.52 1.12 19.94
CA ASP A 37 -7.82 -0.01 19.09
C ASP A 37 -8.86 0.31 18.01
N GLY A 38 -8.57 -0.13 16.79
CA GLY A 38 -9.55 -0.11 15.71
C GLY A 38 -10.60 -1.21 15.88
N VAL A 39 -11.88 -0.83 15.97
CA VAL A 39 -13.00 -1.76 15.91
C VAL A 39 -13.71 -1.71 14.57
N TRP A 40 -14.07 -2.88 14.06
CA TRP A 40 -14.93 -3.04 12.89
C TRP A 40 -16.37 -3.25 13.35
N CYS A 41 -17.29 -2.53 12.72
CA CYS A 41 -18.72 -2.63 12.97
C CYS A 41 -19.44 -3.06 11.69
N PHE A 42 -20.18 -4.17 11.77
CA PHE A 42 -20.98 -4.68 10.66
C PHE A 42 -22.44 -4.78 11.07
N PRO A 43 -23.29 -3.80 10.71
CA PRO A 43 -24.73 -3.90 10.91
C PRO A 43 -25.37 -4.95 9.99
N PHE A 44 -26.32 -5.72 10.52
CA PHE A 44 -27.07 -6.73 9.77
C PHE A 44 -28.46 -6.96 10.38
N THR A 45 -29.36 -7.58 9.60
CA THR A 45 -30.62 -8.13 10.10
C THR A 45 -30.42 -9.61 10.38
N ASP A 46 -30.62 -10.04 11.62
CA ASP A 46 -30.36 -11.41 12.06
C ASP A 46 -31.49 -12.39 11.66
N TYR A 47 -31.31 -13.68 11.95
CA TYR A 47 -32.26 -14.75 11.65
C TYR A 47 -33.64 -14.54 12.32
N ASP A 48 -33.70 -13.79 13.42
CA ASP A 48 -34.92 -13.44 14.16
C ASP A 48 -35.57 -12.13 13.68
N GLY A 49 -35.02 -11.51 12.63
CA GLY A 49 -35.49 -10.24 12.07
C GLY A 49 -35.03 -9.00 12.84
N ARG A 50 -34.29 -9.14 13.94
CA ARG A 50 -33.78 -7.99 14.70
C ARG A 50 -32.53 -7.42 14.04
N ARG A 51 -32.39 -6.10 14.13
CA ARG A 51 -31.16 -5.41 13.74
C ARG A 51 -30.09 -5.66 14.78
N ARG A 52 -28.90 -6.01 14.34
CA ARG A 52 -27.72 -6.26 15.16
C ARG A 52 -26.51 -5.57 14.55
N ILE A 53 -25.52 -5.28 15.38
CA ILE A 53 -24.18 -4.88 14.95
C ILE A 53 -23.21 -5.94 15.47
N LEU A 54 -22.50 -6.57 14.54
CA LEU A 54 -21.35 -7.40 14.84
C LEU A 54 -20.13 -6.50 15.00
N ILE A 55 -19.45 -6.63 16.14
CA ILE A 55 -18.29 -5.81 16.49
C ILE A 55 -17.11 -6.72 16.80
N TRP A 56 -15.96 -6.44 16.21
CA TRP A 56 -14.70 -7.09 16.52
C TRP A 56 -13.54 -6.12 16.36
N ARG A 57 -12.45 -6.35 17.07
CA ARG A 57 -11.24 -5.51 16.98
C ARG A 57 -10.34 -5.89 15.81
N SER A 58 -9.30 -5.11 15.56
CA SER A 58 -8.33 -5.37 14.50
C SER A 58 -6.89 -5.25 14.99
N PRO A 59 -6.08 -6.32 14.93
CA PRO A 59 -6.46 -7.70 14.56
C PRO A 59 -7.24 -8.39 15.69
N ASN A 60 -7.94 -9.49 15.40
CA ASN A 60 -8.67 -10.28 16.39
C ASN A 60 -8.37 -11.78 16.29
N GLN A 61 -8.51 -12.49 17.41
CA GLN A 61 -8.57 -13.95 17.43
C GLN A 61 -9.98 -14.42 17.05
N LEU A 62 -10.10 -15.59 16.42
CA LEU A 62 -11.40 -16.20 16.10
C LEU A 62 -12.26 -16.32 17.38
N GLY A 63 -13.46 -15.75 17.34
CA GLY A 63 -14.39 -15.73 18.47
C GLY A 63 -14.34 -14.44 19.30
N GLU A 64 -13.37 -13.56 19.09
CA GLU A 64 -13.35 -12.21 19.69
C GLU A 64 -14.31 -11.29 18.93
N TYR A 65 -15.59 -11.38 19.28
CA TYR A 65 -16.62 -10.50 18.76
C TYR A 65 -17.76 -10.34 19.78
N VAL A 66 -18.51 -9.24 19.64
CA VAL A 66 -19.75 -9.02 20.38
C VAL A 66 -20.89 -8.68 19.41
N LEU A 67 -22.11 -9.02 19.82
CA LEU A 67 -23.35 -8.71 19.09
C LEU A 67 -24.18 -7.77 19.94
N LEU A 68 -24.40 -6.55 19.45
CA LEU A 68 -25.17 -5.52 20.15
C LEU A 68 -26.33 -5.05 19.27
N SER A 69 -27.35 -4.47 19.89
CA SER A 69 -28.49 -3.87 19.18
C SER A 69 -28.20 -2.39 18.92
N PRO A 70 -28.43 -1.85 17.72
CA PRO A 70 -28.29 -0.42 17.51
C PRO A 70 -29.31 0.34 18.36
N THR A 71 -28.90 1.45 18.98
CA THR A 71 -29.83 2.43 19.55
C THR A 71 -30.65 3.10 18.43
N ALA A 72 -31.72 3.81 18.80
CA ALA A 72 -32.54 4.55 17.83
C ALA A 72 -31.73 5.63 17.09
N ASP A 73 -30.75 6.22 17.77
CA ASP A 73 -29.91 7.31 17.26
C ASP A 73 -28.60 6.82 16.62
N SER A 74 -28.33 5.51 16.63
CA SER A 74 -27.12 4.94 16.05
C SER A 74 -27.02 5.25 14.56
N PHE A 75 -25.84 5.69 14.12
CA PHE A 75 -25.57 5.91 12.72
C PHE A 75 -25.82 4.64 11.89
N THR A 76 -26.51 4.80 10.77
CA THR A 76 -26.84 3.72 9.84
C THR A 76 -25.80 3.67 8.73
N VAL A 77 -24.89 2.69 8.83
CA VAL A 77 -23.91 2.42 7.78
C VAL A 77 -24.65 2.03 6.51
N THR A 78 -24.33 2.68 5.40
CA THR A 78 -24.97 2.46 4.10
C THR A 78 -23.93 2.07 3.07
N TRP A 79 -24.11 0.89 2.46
CA TRP A 79 -23.21 0.38 1.42
C TRP A 79 -23.87 0.47 0.05
N PRO A 80 -23.23 1.11 -0.93
CA PRO A 80 -23.69 1.08 -2.31
C PRO A 80 -23.46 -0.33 -2.88
N THR A 81 -24.50 -0.90 -3.47
CA THR A 81 -24.41 -2.12 -4.29
C THR A 81 -24.84 -1.82 -5.72
N VAL A 82 -24.56 -2.73 -6.66
CA VAL A 82 -24.85 -2.56 -8.10
C VAL A 82 -26.31 -2.18 -8.37
N HIS A 83 -27.25 -2.58 -7.51
CA HIS A 83 -28.68 -2.38 -7.72
C HIS A 83 -29.36 -1.45 -6.72
N LYS A 84 -28.76 -1.22 -5.55
CA LYS A 84 -29.35 -0.42 -4.45
C LYS A 84 -28.35 -0.15 -3.34
N GLU A 85 -28.72 0.76 -2.45
CA GLU A 85 -28.08 0.86 -1.15
C GLU A 85 -28.59 -0.23 -0.20
N VAL A 86 -27.69 -0.74 0.65
CA VAL A 86 -27.99 -1.72 1.69
C VAL A 86 -27.45 -1.20 3.01
N CYS A 87 -28.25 -1.25 4.07
CA CYS A 87 -27.82 -0.81 5.41
C CYS A 87 -27.75 -1.96 6.43
N TYR A 88 -28.65 -2.94 6.31
CA TYR A 88 -28.72 -4.11 7.19
C TYR A 88 -28.90 -5.37 6.32
N PRO A 89 -27.83 -5.88 5.67
CA PRO A 89 -27.90 -7.14 4.95
C PRO A 89 -28.39 -8.26 5.87
N ARG A 90 -29.04 -9.27 5.31
CA ARG A 90 -29.44 -10.44 6.09
C ARG A 90 -28.22 -11.29 6.41
N MET A 91 -28.08 -11.70 7.66
CA MET A 91 -27.07 -12.65 8.13
C MET A 91 -27.70 -13.55 9.19
N ASP A 92 -27.12 -14.71 9.44
CA ASP A 92 -27.52 -15.61 10.51
C ASP A 92 -26.39 -15.69 11.53
N SER A 93 -26.56 -15.03 12.68
CA SER A 93 -25.55 -14.97 13.74
C SER A 93 -25.20 -16.35 14.31
N ARG A 94 -26.07 -17.36 14.15
CA ARG A 94 -25.80 -18.74 14.57
C ARG A 94 -24.71 -19.42 13.74
N GLN A 95 -24.35 -18.84 12.59
CA GLN A 95 -23.24 -19.30 11.75
C GLN A 95 -21.89 -18.69 12.15
N LEU A 96 -21.88 -17.74 13.08
CA LEU A 96 -20.63 -17.22 13.64
C LEU A 96 -19.91 -18.32 14.43
N PRO A 97 -18.56 -18.27 14.50
CA PRO A 97 -17.83 -19.16 15.39
C PRO A 97 -18.29 -18.96 16.84
N PRO A 98 -18.11 -19.95 17.72
CA PRO A 98 -18.35 -19.75 19.15
C PRO A 98 -17.53 -18.56 19.68
N ARG A 99 -18.11 -17.80 20.60
CA ARG A 99 -17.48 -16.62 21.19
C ARG A 99 -16.30 -17.06 22.08
N ILE A 100 -15.23 -16.28 22.13
CA ILE A 100 -13.97 -16.70 22.75
C ILE A 100 -14.10 -17.07 24.23
N ASP A 101 -14.99 -16.41 24.96
CA ASP A 101 -15.28 -16.66 26.38
C ASP A 101 -16.19 -17.88 26.62
N THR A 102 -16.73 -18.47 25.55
CA THR A 102 -17.45 -19.76 25.59
C THR A 102 -16.53 -20.94 25.29
N LEU A 103 -15.26 -20.68 24.95
CA LEU A 103 -14.26 -21.67 24.60
C LEU A 103 -13.18 -21.72 25.69
N THR A 104 -12.64 -22.91 25.94
CA THR A 104 -11.47 -23.09 26.79
C THR A 104 -10.26 -23.36 25.90
N TYR A 105 -9.36 -22.38 25.84
CA TYR A 105 -8.05 -22.52 25.23
C TYR A 105 -6.98 -22.67 26.32
N ASP A 106 -6.06 -23.59 26.08
CA ASP A 106 -4.84 -23.76 26.84
C ASP A 106 -3.74 -22.95 26.15
N TYR A 107 -3.36 -21.84 26.78
CA TYR A 107 -2.37 -20.91 26.26
C TYR A 107 -1.03 -21.16 26.93
N GLY A 108 0.03 -21.25 26.12
CA GLY A 108 1.39 -21.17 26.63
C GLY A 108 1.68 -19.80 27.25
N GLU A 109 2.73 -19.75 28.09
CA GLU A 109 3.22 -18.51 28.68
C GLU A 109 4.36 -17.94 27.85
N LEU A 110 4.31 -16.63 27.58
CA LEU A 110 5.39 -15.91 26.92
C LEU A 110 6.22 -15.16 27.95
N GLU A 111 7.49 -15.55 28.06
CA GLU A 111 8.46 -14.90 28.91
C GLU A 111 8.64 -13.43 28.51
N ARG A 112 8.58 -12.54 29.51
CA ARG A 112 8.89 -11.14 29.32
C ARG A 112 10.40 -10.98 29.23
N PHE A 113 10.83 -10.17 28.27
CA PHE A 113 12.21 -9.71 28.24
C PHE A 113 12.36 -8.63 29.32
N ASP A 114 12.82 -9.04 30.50
CA ASP A 114 13.09 -8.14 31.61
C ASP A 114 14.53 -7.64 31.53
N GLU A 115 14.73 -6.56 30.78
CA GLU A 115 15.92 -5.73 30.97
C GLU A 115 15.60 -4.51 31.83
N PRO A 116 16.52 -4.10 32.72
CA PRO A 116 16.34 -2.91 33.53
C PRO A 116 16.15 -1.70 32.62
N ALA A 117 15.11 -0.91 32.89
CA ALA A 117 14.89 0.35 32.20
C ALA A 117 16.15 1.22 32.34
N ALA A 118 16.73 1.61 31.21
CA ALA A 118 17.91 2.47 31.24
C ALA A 118 17.56 3.80 31.91
N GLU A 119 18.40 4.25 32.84
CA GLU A 119 18.20 5.50 33.59
C GLU A 119 18.27 6.75 32.70
N SER A 120 18.82 6.63 31.48
CA SER A 120 18.90 7.71 30.50
C SER A 120 18.70 7.20 29.07
N TYR A 121 18.11 8.05 28.22
CA TYR A 121 17.95 7.78 26.80
C TYR A 121 19.31 7.70 26.10
N SER A 122 19.60 6.56 25.47
CA SER A 122 20.76 6.38 24.61
C SER A 122 20.49 5.34 23.54
N VAL A 123 21.21 5.38 22.41
CA VAL A 123 21.11 4.35 21.37
C VAL A 123 21.50 2.97 21.92
N ALA A 124 22.52 2.92 22.78
CA ALA A 124 22.95 1.67 23.42
C ALA A 124 21.85 1.05 24.28
N ALA A 125 21.07 1.87 24.99
CA ALA A 125 19.92 1.43 25.77
C ALA A 125 18.77 0.89 24.89
N MET A 126 18.74 1.22 23.59
CA MET A 126 17.75 0.67 22.65
C MET A 126 18.20 -0.65 22.02
N SER A 127 19.49 -0.97 22.03
CA SER A 127 20.03 -2.15 21.33
C SER A 127 19.33 -3.45 21.71
N PRO A 128 19.07 -3.77 22.99
CA PRO A 128 18.43 -5.02 23.35
C PRO A 128 16.97 -5.13 22.88
N ALA A 129 16.22 -4.02 22.94
CA ALA A 129 14.88 -3.94 22.36
C ALA A 129 14.90 -4.13 20.83
N ILE A 130 15.91 -3.57 20.14
CA ILE A 130 16.11 -3.76 18.71
C ILE A 130 16.44 -5.22 18.38
N GLU A 131 17.35 -5.86 19.13
CA GLU A 131 17.73 -7.26 18.96
C GLU A 131 16.54 -8.20 19.21
N GLN A 132 15.74 -7.91 20.24
CA GLN A 132 14.52 -8.66 20.53
C GLN A 132 13.46 -8.47 19.43
N ALA A 133 13.27 -7.25 18.93
CA ALA A 133 12.38 -6.99 17.80
C ALA A 133 12.86 -7.70 16.51
N GLN A 134 14.17 -7.79 16.30
CA GLN A 134 14.77 -8.56 15.20
C GLN A 134 14.52 -10.05 15.35
N THR A 135 14.61 -10.58 16.58
CA THR A 135 14.33 -11.99 16.89
C THR A 135 12.84 -12.32 16.72
N ASN A 136 11.95 -11.40 17.11
CA ASN A 136 10.50 -11.51 16.95
C ASN A 136 10.01 -11.27 15.52
N ARG A 137 10.91 -10.90 14.59
CA ARG A 137 10.56 -10.46 13.24
C ARG A 137 9.69 -11.48 12.52
N GLY A 138 8.49 -11.05 12.16
CA GLY A 138 7.55 -11.85 11.36
C GLY A 138 6.74 -12.87 12.17
N ALA A 139 6.95 -12.99 13.48
CA ALA A 139 6.21 -13.91 14.34
C ALA A 139 4.69 -13.65 14.31
N LEU A 140 4.26 -12.40 14.51
CA LEU A 140 2.83 -12.02 14.44
C LEU A 140 2.19 -12.40 13.10
N GLY A 141 2.86 -12.05 11.99
CA GLY A 141 2.36 -12.35 10.65
C GLY A 141 2.29 -13.85 10.37
N ALA A 142 3.31 -14.61 10.78
CA ALA A 142 3.36 -16.06 10.65
C ALA A 142 2.28 -16.74 11.50
N TYR A 143 2.05 -16.25 12.72
CA TYR A 143 1.01 -16.75 13.62
C TYR A 143 -0.40 -16.49 13.06
N CYS A 144 -0.71 -15.26 12.62
CA CYS A 144 -1.98 -14.93 11.98
C CYS A 144 -2.24 -15.81 10.74
N ASN A 145 -1.21 -16.00 9.90
CA ASN A 145 -1.29 -16.86 8.73
C ASN A 145 -1.62 -18.32 9.10
N MET A 146 -1.00 -18.83 10.16
CA MET A 146 -1.23 -20.20 10.62
C MET A 146 -2.63 -20.36 11.22
N LEU A 147 -3.10 -19.41 12.03
CA LEU A 147 -4.47 -19.43 12.58
C LEU A 147 -5.52 -19.42 11.46
N LEU A 148 -5.33 -18.58 10.43
CA LEU A 148 -6.20 -18.54 9.26
C LEU A 148 -6.20 -19.88 8.52
N LEU A 149 -5.03 -20.47 8.31
CA LEU A 149 -4.89 -21.77 7.66
C LEU A 149 -5.57 -22.89 8.46
N VAL A 150 -5.34 -22.94 9.77
CA VAL A 150 -5.94 -23.96 10.64
C VAL A 150 -7.46 -23.83 10.65
N LYS A 151 -8.01 -22.62 10.75
CA LYS A 151 -9.47 -22.41 10.64
C LYS A 151 -9.99 -22.82 9.27
N ALA A 152 -9.29 -22.51 8.19
CA ALA A 152 -9.71 -22.90 6.85
C ALA A 152 -9.72 -24.43 6.65
N THR A 153 -8.71 -25.11 7.18
CA THR A 153 -8.53 -26.56 7.01
C THR A 153 -9.43 -27.38 7.94
N TYR A 154 -9.59 -26.95 9.20
CA TYR A 154 -10.23 -27.74 10.25
C TYR A 154 -11.55 -27.16 10.76
N GLY A 155 -11.94 -25.96 10.31
CA GLY A 155 -13.16 -25.30 10.76
C GLY A 155 -13.10 -24.73 12.19
N ARG A 156 -11.99 -24.88 12.90
CA ARG A 156 -11.77 -24.35 14.26
C ARG A 156 -10.28 -24.14 14.54
N LEU A 157 -9.98 -23.37 15.59
CA LEU A 157 -8.64 -23.30 16.17
C LEU A 157 -8.38 -24.54 17.06
N PRO A 158 -7.11 -24.95 17.26
CA PRO A 158 -6.77 -26.00 18.20
C PRO A 158 -6.95 -25.49 19.63
N ASN A 159 -7.22 -26.40 20.57
CA ASN A 159 -7.38 -26.03 21.97
C ASN A 159 -6.06 -25.57 22.62
N GLN A 160 -4.91 -26.01 22.09
CA GLN A 160 -3.58 -25.62 22.56
C GLN A 160 -2.97 -24.59 21.61
N LEU A 161 -2.78 -23.37 22.13
CA LEU A 161 -2.20 -22.25 21.41
C LEU A 161 -0.95 -21.76 22.16
N PRO A 162 0.09 -21.27 21.45
CA PRO A 162 1.33 -20.87 22.10
C PRO A 162 1.18 -19.62 22.98
N ALA A 163 0.19 -18.78 22.68
CA ALA A 163 -0.17 -17.57 23.41
C ALA A 163 -1.52 -17.03 22.89
N ARG A 164 -2.12 -16.03 23.56
CA ARG A 164 -3.24 -15.28 22.98
C ARG A 164 -2.71 -14.41 21.85
N LEU A 165 -3.57 -14.08 20.87
CA LEU A 165 -3.17 -13.17 19.80
C LEU A 165 -2.69 -11.81 20.36
N GLU A 166 -3.32 -11.33 21.43
CA GLU A 166 -2.91 -10.09 22.11
C GLU A 166 -1.47 -10.15 22.63
N ASP A 167 -1.11 -11.24 23.33
CA ASP A 167 0.25 -11.39 23.86
C ASP A 167 1.30 -11.44 22.74
N VAL A 168 0.93 -11.94 21.55
CA VAL A 168 1.82 -11.95 20.36
C VAL A 168 1.94 -10.56 19.74
N ILE A 169 0.86 -9.77 19.70
CA ILE A 169 0.89 -8.38 19.25
C ILE A 169 1.78 -7.58 20.18
N ASP A 170 1.48 -7.63 21.49
CA ASP A 170 2.25 -6.93 22.51
C ASP A 170 3.71 -7.35 22.48
N GLY A 171 4.01 -8.64 22.38
CA GLY A 171 5.39 -9.11 22.27
C GLY A 171 6.11 -8.61 21.01
N SER A 172 5.37 -8.34 19.93
CA SER A 172 5.93 -7.83 18.68
C SER A 172 6.19 -6.32 18.69
N VAL A 173 5.39 -5.53 19.43
CA VAL A 173 5.41 -4.07 19.31
C VAL A 173 5.45 -3.27 20.62
N LYS A 174 4.98 -3.81 21.76
CA LYS A 174 4.84 -3.08 23.04
C LYS A 174 5.76 -3.58 24.15
N SER A 175 5.74 -4.88 24.41
CA SER A 175 6.33 -5.51 25.61
C SER A 175 7.60 -6.32 25.33
N PHE A 176 7.98 -6.47 24.06
CA PHE A 176 9.19 -7.20 23.62
C PHE A 176 9.30 -8.63 24.21
N ARG A 177 8.18 -9.30 24.52
CA ARG A 177 8.17 -10.71 24.96
C ARG A 177 8.86 -11.61 23.94
N ASN A 178 9.47 -12.70 24.41
CA ASN A 178 10.10 -13.68 23.52
C ASN A 178 9.06 -14.45 22.69
N LEU A 179 9.01 -14.22 21.38
CA LEU A 179 8.07 -14.90 20.48
C LEU A 179 8.62 -16.18 19.82
N SER A 180 9.80 -16.65 20.23
CA SER A 180 10.36 -17.91 19.75
C SER A 180 9.42 -19.12 19.94
N PRO A 181 8.69 -19.26 21.07
CA PRO A 181 7.70 -20.34 21.23
C PRO A 181 6.57 -20.29 20.19
N VAL A 182 6.15 -19.08 19.79
CA VAL A 182 5.12 -18.87 18.77
C VAL A 182 5.62 -19.33 17.40
N LEU A 183 6.85 -18.96 17.03
CA LEU A 183 7.47 -19.41 15.78
C LEU A 183 7.68 -20.92 15.74
N ALA A 184 8.13 -21.52 16.85
CA ALA A 184 8.26 -22.97 16.98
C ALA A 184 6.92 -23.67 16.76
N TRP A 185 5.85 -23.16 17.38
CA TRP A 185 4.49 -23.67 17.18
C TRP A 185 4.01 -23.52 15.73
N VAL A 186 4.29 -22.39 15.07
CA VAL A 186 3.92 -22.20 13.65
C VAL A 186 4.59 -23.24 12.76
N ASN A 187 5.89 -23.46 12.94
CA ASN A 187 6.63 -24.46 12.14
C ASN A 187 6.14 -25.88 12.42
N TYR A 188 5.85 -26.19 13.68
CA TYR A 188 5.23 -27.46 14.08
C TYR A 188 3.86 -27.66 13.40
N ALA A 189 2.96 -26.68 13.51
CA ALA A 189 1.63 -26.74 12.92
C ALA A 189 1.68 -26.88 11.39
N ALA A 190 2.56 -26.13 10.71
CA ALA A 190 2.77 -26.24 9.27
C ALA A 190 3.18 -27.68 8.88
N THR A 191 4.19 -28.23 9.55
CA THR A 191 4.69 -29.59 9.29
C THR A 191 3.61 -30.64 9.53
N ARG A 192 2.80 -30.49 10.58
CA ARG A 192 1.71 -31.42 10.90
C ARG A 192 0.59 -31.39 9.85
N ILE A 193 0.25 -30.23 9.30
CA ILE A 193 -0.76 -30.11 8.23
C ILE A 193 -0.30 -30.87 6.98
N VAL A 194 0.98 -30.70 6.59
CA VAL A 194 1.57 -31.42 5.45
C VAL A 194 1.57 -32.93 5.71
N ALA A 195 2.08 -33.36 6.86
CA ALA A 195 2.18 -34.78 7.21
C ALA A 195 0.81 -35.48 7.28
N ALA A 196 -0.23 -34.76 7.72
CA ALA A 196 -1.60 -35.28 7.73
C ALA A 196 -2.25 -35.35 6.34
N GLY A 197 -1.62 -34.78 5.31
CA GLY A 197 -2.11 -34.80 3.93
C GLY A 197 -3.42 -34.04 3.73
N HIS A 198 -3.72 -33.06 4.59
CA HIS A 198 -4.92 -32.25 4.44
C HIS A 198 -4.77 -31.28 3.26
N ALA A 199 -5.84 -31.16 2.47
CA ALA A 199 -5.90 -30.17 1.42
C ALA A 199 -6.13 -28.78 2.02
N ILE A 200 -5.37 -27.79 1.57
CA ILE A 200 -5.46 -26.40 2.02
C ILE A 200 -5.96 -25.47 0.91
N PRO A 201 -6.52 -24.29 1.22
CA PRO A 201 -6.89 -23.32 0.18
C PRO A 201 -5.65 -22.82 -0.56
N ARG A 202 -5.68 -22.89 -1.90
CA ARG A 202 -4.55 -22.48 -2.77
C ARG A 202 -4.03 -21.06 -2.48
N PRO A 203 -4.87 -20.05 -2.19
CA PRO A 203 -4.39 -18.70 -1.91
C PRO A 203 -3.54 -18.59 -0.64
N LEU A 204 -3.65 -19.56 0.28
CA LEU A 204 -2.89 -19.59 1.52
C LEU A 204 -1.51 -20.26 1.38
N ARG A 205 -1.20 -20.88 0.24
CA ARG A 205 0.09 -21.53 -0.03
C ARG A 205 1.28 -20.64 0.35
N ARG A 206 1.35 -19.44 -0.24
CA ARG A 206 2.44 -18.46 -0.02
C ARG A 206 2.57 -17.99 1.43
N ARG A 207 1.53 -18.17 2.25
CA ARG A 207 1.52 -17.74 3.66
C ARG A 207 2.24 -18.72 4.58
N ILE A 208 2.47 -19.96 4.15
CA ILE A 208 3.14 -21.00 4.94
C ILE A 208 4.40 -21.58 4.31
N GLU A 209 4.67 -21.33 3.03
CA GLU A 209 5.86 -21.84 2.33
C GLU A 209 7.17 -21.57 3.09
N LYS A 210 7.29 -20.40 3.71
CA LYS A 210 8.49 -20.03 4.49
C LYS A 210 8.72 -20.87 5.74
N SER A 211 7.70 -21.57 6.21
CA SER A 211 7.75 -22.47 7.37
C SER A 211 7.95 -23.93 6.97
N LEU A 212 8.13 -24.22 5.68
CA LEU A 212 8.23 -25.57 5.12
C LEU A 212 9.52 -25.74 4.30
N THR A 213 10.08 -26.95 4.32
CA THR A 213 11.15 -27.34 3.38
C THR A 213 10.60 -27.51 1.97
N ASP A 214 11.47 -27.48 0.95
CA ASP A 214 11.04 -27.67 -0.45
C ASP A 214 10.30 -29.01 -0.64
N GLU A 215 10.79 -30.09 -0.01
CA GLU A 215 10.13 -31.40 -0.03
C GLU A 215 8.71 -31.34 0.58
N GLN A 216 8.53 -30.62 1.69
CA GLN A 216 7.22 -30.44 2.32
C GLN A 216 6.29 -29.56 1.47
N GLN A 217 6.84 -28.56 0.77
CA GLN A 217 6.06 -27.72 -0.14
C GLN A 217 5.51 -28.53 -1.33
N ASP A 218 6.28 -29.49 -1.84
CA ASP A 218 5.84 -30.38 -2.93
C ASP A 218 4.75 -31.36 -2.49
N GLN A 219 4.68 -31.67 -1.19
CA GLN A 219 3.64 -32.52 -0.60
C GLN A 219 2.32 -31.79 -0.32
N LEU A 220 2.25 -30.46 -0.49
CA LEU A 220 1.04 -29.69 -0.25
C LEU A 220 -0.10 -30.09 -1.18
N ARG A 221 -1.26 -30.36 -0.59
CA ARG A 221 -2.50 -30.63 -1.30
C ARG A 221 -3.39 -29.40 -1.28
N PHE A 222 -4.17 -29.20 -2.33
CA PHE A 222 -5.04 -28.01 -2.46
C PHE A 222 -6.51 -28.38 -2.59
N THR A 223 -7.36 -27.67 -1.87
CA THR A 223 -8.81 -27.73 -2.07
C THR A 223 -9.19 -27.04 -3.37
N ALA A 224 -10.21 -27.55 -4.04
CA ALA A 224 -10.86 -26.88 -5.16
C ALA A 224 -12.04 -26.06 -4.64
N ASN A 225 -12.22 -24.84 -5.15
CA ASN A 225 -13.38 -23.98 -4.88
C ASN A 225 -13.65 -23.72 -3.38
N HIS A 226 -12.60 -23.44 -2.60
CA HIS A 226 -12.77 -23.11 -1.19
C HIS A 226 -13.35 -21.69 -1.05
N TRP A 227 -14.13 -21.41 0.00
CA TRP A 227 -14.74 -20.08 0.20
C TRP A 227 -13.70 -18.94 0.31
N ILE A 228 -12.49 -19.26 0.78
CA ILE A 228 -11.34 -18.33 0.80
C ILE A 228 -10.90 -17.91 -0.59
N ASP A 229 -11.04 -18.76 -1.61
CA ASP A 229 -10.75 -18.40 -3.00
C ASP A 229 -11.67 -17.25 -3.43
N THR A 230 -12.97 -17.38 -3.19
CA THR A 230 -13.98 -16.35 -3.47
C THR A 230 -13.71 -15.06 -2.70
N LEU A 231 -13.41 -15.17 -1.40
CA LEU A 231 -13.13 -14.00 -0.56
C LEU A 231 -11.90 -13.24 -1.06
N ILE A 232 -10.78 -13.92 -1.33
CA ILE A 232 -9.56 -13.27 -1.80
C ILE A 232 -9.73 -12.68 -3.19
N ALA A 233 -10.49 -13.33 -4.08
CA ALA A 233 -10.83 -12.77 -5.38
C ALA A 233 -11.63 -11.47 -5.25
N ALA A 234 -12.64 -11.44 -4.37
CA ALA A 234 -13.44 -10.24 -4.10
C ALA A 234 -12.59 -9.11 -3.49
N THR A 235 -11.74 -9.42 -2.51
CA THR A 235 -10.81 -8.44 -1.91
C THR A 235 -9.86 -7.87 -2.96
N ARG A 236 -9.30 -8.70 -3.85
CA ARG A 236 -8.45 -8.22 -4.95
C ARG A 236 -9.19 -7.30 -5.89
N HIS A 237 -10.42 -7.66 -6.26
CA HIS A 237 -11.25 -6.80 -7.10
C HIS A 237 -11.49 -5.42 -6.45
N HIS A 238 -11.78 -5.38 -5.15
CA HIS A 238 -11.93 -4.11 -4.42
C HIS A 238 -10.61 -3.32 -4.35
N ILE A 239 -9.47 -3.99 -4.13
CA ILE A 239 -8.15 -3.34 -4.18
C ILE A 239 -7.89 -2.74 -5.57
N ASP A 240 -8.27 -3.44 -6.63
CA ASP A 240 -8.08 -2.96 -8.00
C ASP A 240 -8.99 -1.74 -8.29
N ILE A 241 -10.24 -1.74 -7.80
CA ILE A 241 -11.12 -0.57 -7.87
C ILE A 241 -10.54 0.61 -7.08
N TYR A 242 -10.10 0.37 -5.83
CA TYR A 242 -9.51 1.41 -4.99
C TYR A 242 -8.27 2.00 -5.66
N ARG A 243 -7.40 1.16 -6.24
CA ARG A 243 -6.24 1.61 -7.01
C ARG A 243 -6.65 2.41 -8.23
N ALA A 244 -7.65 1.97 -8.99
CA ALA A 244 -8.14 2.73 -10.15
C ALA A 244 -8.68 4.11 -9.74
N ASN A 245 -9.38 4.19 -8.60
CA ASN A 245 -9.87 5.47 -8.06
C ASN A 245 -8.72 6.35 -7.57
N LEU A 246 -7.74 5.77 -6.88
CA LEU A 246 -6.54 6.49 -6.42
C LEU A 246 -5.73 7.00 -7.60
N ASP A 247 -5.54 6.18 -8.64
CA ASP A 247 -4.87 6.55 -9.88
C ASP A 247 -5.65 7.65 -10.60
N ALA A 248 -6.99 7.60 -10.60
CA ALA A 248 -7.83 8.66 -11.17
C ALA A 248 -7.73 9.97 -10.39
N LEU A 249 -7.69 9.92 -9.05
CA LEU A 249 -7.49 11.09 -8.19
C LEU A 249 -6.10 11.69 -8.43
N ALA A 250 -5.06 10.84 -8.45
CA ALA A 250 -3.70 11.26 -8.77
C ALA A 250 -3.61 11.90 -10.17
N ALA A 251 -4.32 11.31 -11.14
CA ALA A 251 -4.39 11.80 -12.50
C ALA A 251 -5.13 13.13 -12.65
N THR A 252 -6.05 13.47 -11.75
CA THR A 252 -6.96 14.64 -11.88
C THR A 252 -6.58 15.79 -10.95
N GLU A 253 -6.29 15.48 -9.69
CA GLU A 253 -6.17 16.45 -8.59
C GLU A 253 -4.75 16.52 -8.00
N ALA A 254 -3.94 15.46 -8.09
CA ALA A 254 -2.63 15.39 -7.44
C ALA A 254 -1.44 15.34 -8.41
N LEU A 255 -1.54 16.02 -9.55
CA LEU A 255 -0.39 16.17 -10.45
C LEU A 255 0.69 17.08 -9.82
N PRO A 256 1.97 16.89 -10.13
CA PRO A 256 3.01 17.81 -9.70
C PRO A 256 2.97 19.14 -10.49
N PRO A 257 3.27 20.29 -9.87
CA PRO A 257 3.38 21.58 -10.57
C PRO A 257 4.51 21.59 -11.61
N ALA A 258 4.36 22.31 -12.72
CA ALA A 258 5.39 22.46 -13.75
C ALA A 258 6.71 23.00 -13.18
N ASP A 259 6.63 24.00 -12.31
CA ASP A 259 7.79 24.69 -11.73
C ASP A 259 8.75 23.71 -11.02
N LEU A 260 8.21 22.64 -10.42
CA LEU A 260 9.02 21.57 -9.83
C LEU A 260 10.01 20.98 -10.86
N PHE A 261 9.52 20.72 -12.08
CA PHE A 261 10.34 20.17 -13.16
C PHE A 261 11.22 21.22 -13.81
N GLU A 262 10.72 22.45 -13.98
CA GLU A 262 11.50 23.55 -14.54
C GLU A 262 12.73 23.87 -13.69
N HIS A 263 12.56 23.98 -12.37
CA HIS A 263 13.66 24.23 -11.44
C HIS A 263 14.50 22.97 -11.16
N GLY A 264 13.90 21.78 -11.20
CA GLY A 264 14.58 20.51 -10.93
C GLY A 264 15.37 19.94 -12.11
N ALA A 265 15.07 20.35 -13.34
CA ALA A 265 15.61 19.71 -14.55
C ALA A 265 17.15 19.67 -14.58
N ALA A 266 17.80 20.76 -14.19
CA ALA A 266 19.26 20.87 -14.17
C ALA A 266 19.93 20.01 -13.08
N TRP A 267 19.18 19.60 -12.06
CA TRP A 267 19.66 18.89 -10.87
C TRP A 267 19.17 17.44 -10.80
N MET A 268 18.49 16.97 -11.85
CA MET A 268 17.88 15.64 -11.86
C MET A 268 18.89 14.50 -11.80
N GLN A 269 20.14 14.71 -12.22
CA GLN A 269 21.15 13.67 -12.13
C GLN A 269 21.58 13.47 -10.68
N GLU A 270 22.02 14.55 -10.03
CA GLU A 270 22.41 14.61 -8.63
C GLU A 270 21.25 14.14 -7.74
N GLY A 271 20.02 14.56 -8.09
CA GLY A 271 18.83 14.16 -7.37
C GLY A 271 18.52 12.65 -7.47
N ARG A 272 18.81 12.02 -8.62
CA ARG A 272 18.73 10.56 -8.77
C ARG A 272 19.81 9.85 -7.96
N GLU A 273 21.04 10.35 -7.98
CA GLU A 273 22.16 9.79 -7.22
C GLU A 273 21.87 9.81 -5.71
N LEU A 274 21.28 10.90 -5.19
CA LEU A 274 20.82 11.00 -3.81
C LEU A 274 19.75 9.93 -3.48
N ALA A 275 18.74 9.79 -4.34
CA ALA A 275 17.68 8.80 -4.14
C ALA A 275 18.19 7.36 -4.22
N ASP A 276 19.11 7.07 -5.14
CA ASP A 276 19.72 5.75 -5.28
C ASP A 276 20.61 5.41 -4.07
N SER A 277 21.38 6.38 -3.55
CA SER A 277 22.17 6.23 -2.32
C SER A 277 21.28 5.92 -1.11
N TYR A 278 20.15 6.64 -0.96
CA TYR A 278 19.18 6.37 0.11
C TYR A 278 18.56 4.98 0.00
N ALA A 279 18.14 4.59 -1.21
CA ALA A 279 17.56 3.28 -1.46
C ALA A 279 18.57 2.15 -1.16
N ASP A 280 19.85 2.37 -1.46
CA ASP A 280 20.93 1.44 -1.15
C ASP A 280 21.17 1.31 0.36
N ALA A 281 21.21 2.44 1.08
CA ALA A 281 21.33 2.47 2.53
C ALA A 281 20.18 1.70 3.22
N ILE A 282 18.93 1.89 2.78
CA ILE A 282 17.78 1.11 3.28
C ILE A 282 17.97 -0.39 2.98
N ARG A 283 18.33 -0.73 1.74
CA ARG A 283 18.47 -2.13 1.31
C ARG A 283 19.54 -2.87 2.11
N HIS A 284 20.64 -2.19 2.39
CA HIS A 284 21.80 -2.74 3.10
C HIS A 284 21.81 -2.45 4.61
N ARG A 285 20.77 -1.77 5.12
CA ARG A 285 20.61 -1.38 6.54
C ARG A 285 21.80 -0.57 7.06
N GLN A 286 22.32 0.31 6.23
CA GLN A 286 23.41 1.19 6.60
C GLN A 286 22.87 2.57 7.01
N PRO A 287 23.55 3.30 7.90
CA PRO A 287 23.23 4.69 8.16
C PRO A 287 23.26 5.47 6.85
N PHE A 288 22.19 6.23 6.58
CA PHE A 288 22.17 7.16 5.47
C PHE A 288 22.61 8.53 6.00
N SER A 289 23.69 9.07 5.43
CA SER A 289 24.14 10.43 5.72
C SER A 289 24.08 11.23 4.42
N PRO A 290 23.03 12.04 4.21
CA PRO A 290 22.88 12.80 2.99
C PRO A 290 23.88 13.96 2.95
N ALA A 291 24.64 14.05 1.85
CA ALA A 291 25.45 15.22 1.53
C ALA A 291 24.75 16.05 0.45
N VAL A 292 23.86 16.96 0.86
CA VAL A 292 23.19 17.89 -0.06
C VAL A 292 23.96 19.19 -0.10
N THR A 293 24.61 19.46 -1.23
CA THR A 293 25.44 20.65 -1.43
C THR A 293 24.67 21.86 -1.92
N HIS A 294 23.44 21.67 -2.43
CA HIS A 294 22.60 22.74 -2.97
C HIS A 294 21.10 22.39 -2.81
N PRO A 295 20.22 23.34 -2.41
CA PRO A 295 18.80 23.06 -2.18
C PRO A 295 18.07 22.54 -3.43
N LEU A 296 18.49 22.96 -4.63
CA LEU A 296 17.89 22.48 -5.89
C LEU A 296 18.17 21.00 -6.17
N VAL A 297 19.14 20.36 -5.51
CA VAL A 297 19.29 18.89 -5.58
C VAL A 297 18.02 18.21 -5.07
N LEU A 298 17.39 18.73 -4.02
CA LEU A 298 16.14 18.17 -3.48
C LEU A 298 14.97 18.36 -4.44
N ILE A 299 14.92 19.50 -5.15
CA ILE A 299 13.94 19.70 -6.23
C ILE A 299 14.21 18.73 -7.39
N GLY A 300 15.48 18.53 -7.76
CA GLY A 300 15.89 17.54 -8.74
C GLY A 300 15.53 16.11 -8.34
N THR A 301 15.66 15.77 -7.05
CA THR A 301 15.24 14.48 -6.49
C THR A 301 13.72 14.29 -6.59
N ALA A 302 12.93 15.32 -6.24
CA ALA A 302 11.48 15.29 -6.41
C ALA A 302 11.09 15.11 -7.88
N ALA A 303 11.64 15.93 -8.78
CA ALA A 303 11.39 15.85 -10.21
C ALA A 303 11.77 14.47 -10.76
N ALA A 304 12.89 13.89 -10.33
CA ALA A 304 13.31 12.55 -10.71
C ALA A 304 12.36 11.46 -10.18
N ALA A 305 11.86 11.60 -8.95
CA ALA A 305 10.91 10.66 -8.35
C ALA A 305 9.60 10.63 -9.15
N PHE A 306 8.98 11.80 -9.37
CA PHE A 306 7.73 11.92 -10.11
C PHE A 306 7.86 11.56 -11.59
N THR A 307 8.98 11.91 -12.23
CA THR A 307 9.21 11.52 -13.63
C THR A 307 9.29 10.00 -13.78
N ASN A 308 9.97 9.31 -12.86
CA ASN A 308 10.26 7.87 -13.00
C ASN A 308 9.30 6.95 -12.22
N GLY A 309 8.26 7.49 -11.58
CA GLY A 309 7.37 6.73 -10.71
C GLY A 309 8.10 6.06 -9.53
N ARG A 310 9.12 6.73 -8.98
CA ARG A 310 9.87 6.26 -7.82
C ARG A 310 9.33 6.88 -6.54
N SER A 311 9.66 6.24 -5.40
CA SER A 311 9.40 6.79 -4.07
C SER A 311 10.14 8.12 -3.87
N ASP A 312 9.45 9.10 -3.30
CA ASP A 312 9.98 10.38 -2.84
C ASP A 312 10.43 10.34 -1.37
N SER A 313 10.36 9.17 -0.71
CA SER A 313 10.66 8.98 0.71
C SER A 313 12.01 9.54 1.18
N VAL A 314 13.02 9.61 0.30
CA VAL A 314 14.32 10.25 0.62
C VAL A 314 14.16 11.71 1.04
N LEU A 315 13.23 12.44 0.42
CA LEU A 315 12.97 13.86 0.70
C LEU A 315 12.39 14.08 2.10
N TRP A 316 11.82 13.01 2.67
CA TRP A 316 11.17 12.98 3.98
C TRP A 316 12.05 12.32 5.04
N HIS A 317 13.31 12.02 4.73
CA HIS A 317 14.30 11.65 5.73
C HIS A 317 14.42 12.78 6.77
N PRO A 318 14.55 12.49 8.09
CA PRO A 318 14.57 13.52 9.13
C PRO A 318 15.58 14.65 8.91
N GLU A 319 16.75 14.33 8.36
CA GLU A 319 17.81 15.32 8.05
C GLU A 319 17.53 16.16 6.79
N LEU A 320 16.65 15.70 5.90
CA LEU A 320 16.33 16.35 4.62
C LEU A 320 14.98 17.04 4.60
N ALA A 321 14.01 16.59 5.39
CA ALA A 321 12.62 17.09 5.33
C ALA A 321 12.53 18.62 5.45
N ALA A 322 13.24 19.21 6.42
CA ALA A 322 13.28 20.66 6.59
C ALA A 322 13.93 21.38 5.39
N GLN A 323 15.01 20.81 4.84
CA GLN A 323 15.69 21.35 3.66
C GLN A 323 14.82 21.24 2.41
N THR A 324 14.04 20.16 2.27
CA THR A 324 13.10 19.96 1.17
C THR A 324 12.02 21.04 1.21
N VAL A 325 11.41 21.28 2.39
CA VAL A 325 10.42 22.35 2.56
C VAL A 325 11.02 23.71 2.21
N GLN A 326 12.24 24.01 2.65
CA GLN A 326 12.93 25.24 2.28
C GLN A 326 13.20 25.34 0.77
N ALA A 327 13.60 24.25 0.13
CA ALA A 327 13.83 24.21 -1.31
C ALA A 327 12.54 24.48 -2.09
N LEU A 328 11.41 23.91 -1.65
CA LEU A 328 10.08 24.16 -2.25
C LEU A 328 9.66 25.62 -2.09
N ARG A 329 9.96 26.25 -0.94
CA ARG A 329 9.76 27.70 -0.73
C ARG A 329 10.65 28.55 -1.62
N HIS A 330 11.91 28.15 -1.77
CA HIS A 330 12.88 28.87 -2.58
C HIS A 330 12.43 28.99 -4.05
N ILE A 331 11.75 27.96 -4.58
CA ILE A 331 11.16 27.98 -5.92
C ILE A 331 9.72 28.50 -5.95
N GLY A 332 9.20 29.00 -4.82
CA GLY A 332 7.88 29.62 -4.73
C GLY A 332 6.69 28.65 -4.78
N LEU A 333 6.91 27.33 -4.71
CA LEU A 333 5.82 26.34 -4.74
C LEU A 333 4.95 26.37 -3.48
N ILE A 334 5.57 26.66 -2.34
CA ILE A 334 4.89 26.82 -1.06
C ILE A 334 5.35 28.11 -0.40
N GLY A 335 4.44 28.77 0.32
CA GLY A 335 4.72 30.00 1.05
C GLY A 335 5.29 29.77 2.44
N GLU A 336 5.54 30.88 3.12
CA GLU A 336 5.77 30.86 4.57
C GLU A 336 4.50 30.44 5.31
N PRO A 337 4.62 29.74 6.45
CA PRO A 337 3.48 29.36 7.26
C PRO A 337 2.93 30.64 7.89
N ILE A 338 1.63 30.86 7.69
CA ILE A 338 0.90 31.96 8.32
C ILE A 338 0.04 31.39 9.44
N TRP A 339 0.07 32.05 10.60
CA TRP A 339 -0.84 31.71 11.68
C TRP A 339 -2.21 32.33 11.41
N THR A 340 -3.21 31.48 11.27
CA THR A 340 -4.61 31.87 11.12
C THR A 340 -5.38 31.61 12.42
N ARG A 341 -6.64 32.05 12.49
CA ARG A 341 -7.52 31.76 13.63
C ARG A 341 -7.82 30.25 13.78
N GLU A 342 -7.64 29.48 12.72
CA GLU A 342 -7.88 28.02 12.68
C GLU A 342 -6.59 27.20 12.88
N GLY A 343 -5.43 27.85 12.98
CA GLY A 343 -4.12 27.21 13.14
C GLY A 343 -3.09 27.68 12.12
N ALA A 344 -1.94 27.01 12.08
CA ALA A 344 -0.92 27.26 11.06
C ALA A 344 -1.43 26.80 9.69
N ALA A 345 -1.46 27.72 8.72
CA ALA A 345 -1.77 27.43 7.33
C ALA A 345 -0.54 27.70 6.47
N VAL A 346 -0.33 26.89 5.45
CA VAL A 346 0.69 27.15 4.42
C VAL A 346 -0.05 27.59 3.16
N TRP A 347 0.35 28.73 2.60
CA TRP A 347 -0.12 29.13 1.29
C TRP A 347 0.54 28.23 0.23
N TYR A 348 -0.27 27.63 -0.63
CA TYR A 348 0.22 27.04 -1.87
C TYR A 348 0.10 28.11 -2.94
N GLY A 349 1.11 28.24 -3.80
CA GLY A 349 0.97 29.10 -4.98
C GLY A 349 -0.33 28.80 -5.71
N GLU A 350 -0.94 29.80 -6.38
CA GLU A 350 -1.88 29.48 -7.46
C GLU A 350 -1.08 28.59 -8.42
N THR A 351 -1.29 27.28 -8.34
CA THR A 351 -0.45 26.34 -9.05
C THR A 351 -0.60 26.65 -10.51
N GLY A 352 0.54 26.90 -11.17
CA GLY A 352 0.58 27.18 -12.60
C GLY A 352 0.14 25.97 -13.42
N LYS A 353 0.76 25.76 -14.58
CA LYS A 353 0.46 24.59 -15.40
C LYS A 353 0.82 23.32 -14.63
N MET A 354 -0.11 22.36 -14.59
CA MET A 354 0.17 21.05 -14.00
C MET A 354 0.96 20.21 -14.99
N ALA A 355 2.04 19.61 -14.52
CA ALA A 355 2.88 18.74 -15.33
C ALA A 355 2.37 17.29 -15.28
N CYS A 356 2.43 16.63 -16.43
CA CYS A 356 1.89 15.30 -16.66
C CYS A 356 3.03 14.33 -17.02
N PRO A 357 3.60 13.61 -16.05
CA PRO A 357 4.58 12.56 -16.33
C PRO A 357 3.93 11.40 -17.07
N VAL A 358 4.52 11.00 -18.19
CA VAL A 358 4.05 9.88 -19.01
C VAL A 358 5.21 9.04 -19.52
N GLN A 359 4.96 7.74 -19.67
CA GLN A 359 5.81 6.86 -20.46
C GLN A 359 5.25 6.69 -21.87
N LEU A 360 6.11 6.85 -22.87
CA LEU A 360 5.83 6.68 -24.28
C LEU A 360 6.64 5.49 -24.80
N ASN A 361 5.91 4.44 -25.20
CA ASN A 361 6.46 3.15 -25.60
C ASN A 361 6.63 3.07 -27.12
N GLY A 362 7.68 2.36 -27.54
CA GLY A 362 7.95 2.09 -28.96
C GLY A 362 8.52 3.27 -29.75
N VAL A 363 8.96 4.33 -29.07
CA VAL A 363 9.45 5.57 -29.70
C VAL A 363 10.61 5.31 -30.65
N TRP A 364 11.58 4.48 -30.25
CA TRP A 364 12.71 4.12 -31.12
C TRP A 364 12.31 3.43 -32.42
N ALA A 365 11.32 2.55 -32.37
CA ALA A 365 10.86 1.80 -33.54
C ALA A 365 10.08 2.72 -34.48
N ASN A 366 9.26 3.61 -33.93
CA ASN A 366 8.52 4.58 -34.72
C ASN A 366 9.44 5.62 -35.37
N TRP A 367 10.41 6.15 -34.62
CA TRP A 367 11.44 7.03 -35.17
C TRP A 367 12.19 6.35 -36.32
N LEU A 368 12.62 5.10 -36.13
CA LEU A 368 13.35 4.36 -37.15
C LEU A 368 12.54 4.19 -38.44
N ARG A 369 11.23 3.92 -38.34
CA ARG A 369 10.32 3.80 -39.49
C ARG A 369 10.13 5.10 -40.25
N VAL A 370 10.12 6.24 -39.54
CA VAL A 370 10.06 7.56 -40.17
C VAL A 370 11.35 7.83 -40.96
N GLN A 371 12.51 7.42 -40.43
CA GLN A 371 13.80 7.59 -41.13
C GLN A 371 13.99 6.58 -42.27
N HIS A 372 13.47 5.37 -42.12
CA HIS A 372 13.63 4.25 -43.05
C HIS A 372 12.29 3.51 -43.23
N PRO A 373 11.50 3.89 -44.25
CA PRO A 373 10.17 3.29 -44.50
C PRO A 373 10.19 1.76 -44.69
N ASP A 374 11.30 1.20 -45.17
CA ASP A 374 11.49 -0.26 -45.37
C ASP A 374 11.77 -1.03 -44.06
N THR A 375 11.72 -0.37 -42.90
CA THR A 375 11.93 -1.01 -41.60
C THR A 375 10.85 -2.08 -41.33
N PRO A 376 11.23 -3.31 -40.94
CA PRO A 376 10.27 -4.37 -40.65
C PRO A 376 9.15 -3.97 -39.66
N PRO A 377 7.92 -4.45 -39.86
CA PRO A 377 6.77 -4.10 -39.01
C PRO A 377 6.84 -4.73 -37.61
N ARG A 378 7.56 -5.84 -37.45
CA ARG A 378 7.80 -6.44 -36.13
C ARG A 378 9.16 -5.99 -35.59
N MET A 379 9.18 -5.53 -34.34
CA MET A 379 10.41 -5.08 -33.69
C MET A 379 11.45 -6.20 -33.51
N SER A 380 11.00 -7.46 -33.42
CA SER A 380 11.86 -8.65 -33.35
C SER A 380 12.72 -8.84 -34.60
N ASP A 381 12.19 -8.41 -35.74
CA ASP A 381 12.76 -8.68 -37.06
C ASP A 381 13.82 -7.61 -37.43
N ILE A 382 13.92 -6.55 -36.62
CA ILE A 382 14.92 -5.50 -36.78
C ILE A 382 16.27 -6.01 -36.23
N PRO A 383 17.36 -6.00 -37.03
CA PRO A 383 18.66 -6.46 -36.59
C PRO A 383 19.10 -5.81 -35.28
N LYS A 384 19.68 -6.59 -34.36
CA LYS A 384 20.03 -6.14 -33.00
C LYS A 384 20.91 -4.88 -33.01
N ARG A 385 21.89 -4.80 -33.93
CA ARG A 385 22.75 -3.63 -34.11
C ARG A 385 21.96 -2.37 -34.45
N VAL A 386 20.98 -2.48 -35.36
CA VAL A 386 20.11 -1.36 -35.76
C VAL A 386 19.23 -0.92 -34.58
N ARG A 387 18.67 -1.87 -33.82
CA ARG A 387 17.91 -1.57 -32.60
C ARG A 387 18.74 -0.79 -31.59
N HIS A 388 19.96 -1.25 -31.30
CA HIS A 388 20.85 -0.56 -30.35
C HIS A 388 21.16 0.87 -30.81
N HIS A 389 21.47 1.06 -32.10
CA HIS A 389 21.74 2.37 -32.65
C HIS A 389 20.52 3.30 -32.53
N ALA A 390 19.32 2.82 -32.89
CA ALA A 390 18.09 3.59 -32.78
C ALA A 390 17.79 3.97 -31.32
N LYS A 391 17.93 3.02 -30.38
CA LYS A 391 17.73 3.28 -28.95
C LYS A 391 18.71 4.32 -28.40
N ALA A 392 20.00 4.22 -28.76
CA ALA A 392 21.01 5.20 -28.38
C ALA A 392 20.68 6.60 -28.95
N ARG A 393 20.21 6.66 -30.20
CA ARG A 393 19.79 7.91 -30.82
C ARG A 393 18.58 8.53 -30.12
N ILE A 394 17.57 7.72 -29.74
CA ILE A 394 16.44 8.21 -28.93
C ILE A 394 16.89 8.78 -27.59
N ALA A 395 17.85 8.14 -26.92
CA ALA A 395 18.39 8.67 -25.66
C ALA A 395 19.02 10.06 -25.84
N GLN A 396 19.73 10.29 -26.94
CA GLN A 396 20.27 11.61 -27.28
C GLN A 396 19.16 12.62 -27.64
N LEU A 397 18.17 12.22 -28.45
CA LEU A 397 17.07 13.11 -28.84
C LEU A 397 16.18 13.50 -27.65
N ALA A 398 15.98 12.59 -26.70
CA ALA A 398 15.20 12.85 -25.50
C ALA A 398 15.74 14.02 -24.67
N THR A 399 17.06 14.21 -24.64
CA THR A 399 17.68 15.32 -23.89
C THR A 399 17.85 16.58 -24.72
N THR A 400 17.94 16.47 -26.06
CA THR A 400 18.35 17.60 -26.93
C THR A 400 17.25 18.16 -27.82
N ALA A 401 16.34 17.32 -28.32
CA ALA A 401 15.41 17.68 -29.39
C ALA A 401 13.93 17.46 -29.03
N PHE A 402 13.63 16.62 -28.05
CA PHE A 402 12.27 16.40 -27.59
C PHE A 402 11.73 17.51 -26.68
N PRO A 403 12.50 18.15 -25.80
CA PRO A 403 12.02 19.33 -25.07
C PRO A 403 11.50 20.40 -26.04
N GLY A 404 10.30 20.91 -25.77
CA GLY A 404 9.57 21.86 -26.63
C GLY A 404 8.73 21.21 -27.75
N LEU A 405 8.88 19.91 -28.02
CA LEU A 405 8.13 19.23 -29.08
C LEU A 405 6.63 19.19 -28.76
N LEU A 406 5.81 19.53 -29.75
CA LEU A 406 4.35 19.42 -29.68
C LEU A 406 3.91 17.99 -30.07
N LEU A 407 3.10 17.40 -29.21
CA LEU A 407 2.46 16.11 -29.39
C LEU A 407 0.94 16.25 -29.35
N HIS A 408 0.24 15.49 -30.18
CA HIS A 408 -1.21 15.33 -30.13
C HIS A 408 -1.56 13.92 -29.68
N THR A 409 -2.47 13.77 -28.72
CA THR A 409 -2.92 12.46 -28.25
C THR A 409 -4.27 12.10 -28.86
N ARG A 410 -4.44 10.83 -29.23
CA ARG A 410 -5.72 10.29 -29.70
C ARG A 410 -5.90 8.85 -29.24
N ILE A 411 -7.16 8.46 -29.09
CA ILE A 411 -7.55 7.07 -28.85
C ILE A 411 -7.46 6.33 -30.19
N THR A 412 -6.79 5.17 -30.19
CA THR A 412 -6.68 4.29 -31.36
C THR A 412 -7.82 3.27 -31.38
N ASP A 413 -7.98 2.57 -32.50
CA ASP A 413 -9.01 1.52 -32.67
C ASP A 413 -8.93 0.39 -31.64
N ASN A 414 -7.75 0.19 -31.02
CA ASN A 414 -7.53 -0.78 -29.94
C ASN A 414 -7.79 -0.20 -28.54
N ASN A 415 -8.47 0.94 -28.46
CA ASN A 415 -8.74 1.67 -27.21
C ASN A 415 -7.46 1.98 -26.42
N ARG A 416 -6.37 2.32 -27.13
CA ARG A 416 -5.10 2.76 -26.56
C ARG A 416 -4.91 4.25 -26.83
N ILE A 417 -4.18 4.95 -25.98
CA ILE A 417 -3.79 6.34 -26.29
C ILE A 417 -2.42 6.34 -26.96
N ALA A 418 -2.34 7.02 -28.09
CA ALA A 418 -1.12 7.22 -28.85
C ALA A 418 -0.82 8.71 -29.04
N ALA A 419 0.46 9.06 -28.94
CA ALA A 419 0.96 10.41 -29.15
C ALA A 419 1.54 10.54 -30.56
N TYR A 420 1.22 11.63 -31.24
CA TYR A 420 1.62 11.95 -32.61
C TYR A 420 2.34 13.28 -32.66
N THR A 421 3.34 13.43 -33.51
CA THR A 421 3.96 14.74 -33.75
C THR A 421 3.03 15.65 -34.56
N ALA A 422 3.33 16.95 -34.62
CA ALA A 422 2.59 17.91 -35.44
C ALA A 422 2.45 17.50 -36.92
N ASN A 423 3.40 16.72 -37.45
CA ASN A 423 3.39 16.22 -38.83
C ASN A 423 2.57 14.93 -39.00
N GLY A 424 1.84 14.48 -37.96
CA GLY A 424 1.00 13.28 -38.01
C GLY A 424 1.75 11.95 -37.83
N ASN A 425 3.07 11.98 -37.58
CA ASN A 425 3.84 10.77 -37.34
C ASN A 425 3.57 10.21 -35.95
N LEU A 426 3.37 8.90 -35.83
CA LEU A 426 3.27 8.24 -34.53
C LEU A 426 4.57 8.43 -33.75
N PHE A 427 4.51 9.12 -32.62
CA PHE A 427 5.65 9.28 -31.73
C PHE A 427 5.79 8.04 -30.84
N GLY A 428 4.73 7.65 -30.14
CA GLY A 428 4.72 6.49 -29.24
C GLY A 428 3.35 6.20 -28.66
N TYR A 429 3.19 5.02 -28.07
CA TYR A 429 2.00 4.65 -27.32
C TYR A 429 2.15 5.04 -25.86
N VAL A 430 1.15 5.70 -25.29
CA VAL A 430 1.15 6.02 -23.86
C VAL A 430 1.09 4.72 -23.05
N GLY A 431 1.92 4.61 -22.01
CA GLY A 431 1.92 3.48 -21.08
C GLY A 431 0.55 3.36 -20.39
N LYS A 432 0.07 2.14 -20.13
CA LYS A 432 -1.28 1.89 -19.61
C LYS A 432 -1.62 2.75 -18.38
N GLN A 433 -0.67 2.89 -17.47
CA GLN A 433 -0.81 3.62 -16.21
C GLN A 433 -0.90 5.14 -16.39
N HIS A 434 -0.60 5.66 -17.58
CA HIS A 434 -0.58 7.10 -17.88
C HIS A 434 -1.64 7.51 -18.91
N GLU A 435 -2.50 6.58 -19.37
CA GLU A 435 -3.49 6.88 -20.40
C GLU A 435 -4.50 7.93 -19.91
N LEU A 436 -4.99 7.81 -18.67
CA LEU A 436 -5.88 8.81 -18.10
C LEU A 436 -5.23 10.20 -18.08
N ASN A 437 -3.95 10.30 -17.73
CA ASN A 437 -3.22 11.57 -17.69
C ASN A 437 -3.09 12.20 -19.09
N ALA A 438 -2.75 11.39 -20.10
CA ALA A 438 -2.54 11.84 -21.48
C ALA A 438 -3.84 12.15 -22.24
N ALA A 439 -4.99 11.65 -21.76
CA ALA A 439 -6.31 11.92 -22.34
C ALA A 439 -6.85 13.33 -22.04
N ARG A 440 -6.29 14.01 -21.03
CA ARG A 440 -6.83 15.29 -20.51
C ARG A 440 -6.70 16.48 -21.46
N SER A 441 -5.77 16.41 -22.40
CA SER A 441 -5.58 17.43 -23.43
C SER A 441 -5.38 16.74 -24.77
N ALA A 442 -5.89 17.37 -25.83
CA ALA A 442 -5.64 16.91 -27.20
C ALA A 442 -4.21 17.25 -27.66
N SER A 443 -3.57 18.23 -27.01
CA SER A 443 -2.25 18.74 -27.38
C SER A 443 -1.37 18.94 -26.15
N TRP A 444 -0.10 18.54 -26.29
CA TRP A 444 0.88 18.49 -25.22
C TRP A 444 2.22 19.01 -25.71
N ARG A 445 2.88 19.81 -24.89
CA ARG A 445 4.29 20.18 -25.09
C ARG A 445 5.15 19.33 -24.17
N ILE A 446 6.19 18.71 -24.71
CA ILE A 446 7.19 18.04 -23.88
C ILE A 446 7.98 19.13 -23.15
N LEU A 447 7.88 19.19 -21.83
CA LEU A 447 8.71 20.04 -20.99
C LEU A 447 10.11 19.43 -20.85
N GLN A 448 10.15 18.15 -20.51
CA GLN A 448 11.38 17.39 -20.32
C GLN A 448 11.19 15.95 -20.79
N ALA A 449 12.26 15.32 -21.27
CA ALA A 449 12.25 13.90 -21.60
C ALA A 449 13.56 13.20 -21.22
N SER A 450 13.44 11.90 -20.97
CA SER A 450 14.55 10.97 -20.83
C SER A 450 14.19 9.67 -21.54
N ALA A 451 15.17 8.82 -21.85
CA ALA A 451 14.87 7.52 -22.46
C ALA A 451 15.61 6.39 -21.77
N LYS A 452 14.91 5.26 -21.64
CA LYS A 452 15.47 3.99 -21.16
C LYS A 452 15.00 2.88 -22.07
N ASP A 453 15.96 2.12 -22.59
CA ASP A 453 15.72 1.04 -23.56
C ASP A 453 14.92 1.46 -24.82
N GLY A 454 15.01 2.73 -25.20
CA GLY A 454 14.30 3.31 -26.36
C GLY A 454 12.83 3.67 -26.12
N ASN A 455 12.31 3.47 -24.90
CA ASN A 455 11.08 4.09 -24.46
C ASN A 455 11.41 5.46 -23.85
N VAL A 456 10.51 6.43 -24.03
CA VAL A 456 10.69 7.80 -23.54
C VAL A 456 9.82 8.00 -22.32
N THR A 457 10.39 8.54 -21.25
CA THR A 457 9.64 9.10 -20.13
C THR A 457 9.67 10.61 -20.29
N ALA A 458 8.50 11.23 -20.42
CA ALA A 458 8.35 12.65 -20.69
C ALA A 458 7.47 13.32 -19.64
N VAL A 459 7.76 14.58 -19.35
CA VAL A 459 6.89 15.47 -18.59
C VAL A 459 6.18 16.36 -19.59
N LEU A 460 4.85 16.28 -19.63
CA LEU A 460 4.01 16.99 -20.58
C LEU A 460 3.31 18.18 -19.94
N LEU A 461 3.20 19.28 -20.68
CA LEU A 461 2.35 20.42 -20.34
C LEU A 461 1.22 20.53 -21.37
N PRO A 462 -0.03 20.81 -20.95
CA PRO A 462 -1.09 21.16 -21.89
C PRO A 462 -0.65 22.34 -22.78
N ALA A 463 -0.84 22.19 -24.10
CA ALA A 463 -0.34 23.12 -25.11
C ALA A 463 -1.45 23.96 -25.76
#